data_AF-A0A4P5PBF1-F1
#
_entry.id   AF-A0A4P5PBF1-F1
#
_cell.length_a   1.000
_cell.length_b   1.000
_cell.length_c   1.000
_cell.angle_alpha   90.00
_cell.angle_beta   90.00
_cell.angle_gamma   90.00
#
_symmetry.space_group_name_H-M   'P 1'
#
loop_
_entity.id
_entity.type
_entity.pdbx_description
1 polymer ?
#
loop_
_entity_poly.entity_id
_entity_poly.type
_entity_poly.pdbx_seq_one_letter_code
_entity_poly.pdbx_strand_id
1 'polypeptide(L)' 'MSCTVNLYQLLLETAILSIDSMEELTNKKNFATKEDARDYLNEKMPVLLERFYTEHEENIHLLIAKDY' A
#
# COMPACT_ATOMS: atom_id res chain seq x y z
N MET A 1 1.34 -4.05 -30.90
CA MET A 1 0.12 -4.35 -30.13
C MET A 1 -0.29 -3.10 -29.38
N SER A 2 -1.50 -2.58 -29.56
CA SER A 2 -2.00 -1.45 -28.75
C SER A 2 -2.70 -2.01 -27.52
N CYS A 3 -2.15 -1.73 -26.35
CA CYS A 3 -2.75 -2.08 -25.08
C CYS A 3 -3.69 -0.95 -24.62
N THR A 4 -4.86 -1.31 -24.09
CA THR A 4 -5.76 -0.37 -23.41
C THR A 4 -5.77 -0.72 -21.93
N VAL A 5 -5.07 0.06 -21.11
CA VAL A 5 -5.04 -0.12 -19.64
C VAL A 5 -6.08 0.79 -19.01
N ASN A 6 -6.92 0.23 -18.14
CA ASN A 6 -7.75 1.04 -17.25
C ASN A 6 -6.93 1.46 -16.03
N LEU A 7 -6.55 2.74 -15.99
CA LEU A 7 -5.74 3.34 -14.92
C LEU A 7 -6.31 3.07 -13.52
N TYR A 8 -7.64 3.13 -13.35
CA TYR A 8 -8.28 2.91 -12.06
C TYR A 8 -8.20 1.45 -11.60
N GLN A 9 -8.27 0.51 -12.54
CA GLN A 9 -8.13 -0.92 -12.23
C GLN A 9 -6.70 -1.24 -11.81
N LEU A 10 -5.71 -0.70 -12.53
CA LEU A 10 -4.30 -0.88 -12.20
C LEU A 10 -3.97 -0.31 -10.80
N LEU A 11 -4.50 0.88 -10.47
CA LEU A 11 -4.37 1.51 -9.14
C LEU A 11 -5.02 0.68 -8.01
N LEU A 12 -6.16 0.03 -8.28
CA LEU A 12 -6.82 -0.82 -7.30
C LEU A 12 -6.05 -2.13 -7.06
N GLU A 13 -5.61 -2.78 -8.12
CA GLU A 13 -4.86 -4.05 -8.04
C GLU A 13 -3.52 -3.87 -7.33
N THR A 14 -2.82 -2.78 -7.60
CA THR A 14 -1.56 -2.41 -6.95
C THR A 14 -1.74 -2.06 -5.48
N ALA A 15 -2.80 -1.32 -5.13
CA ALA A 15 -3.14 -1.05 -3.73
C ALA A 15 -3.48 -2.34 -2.96
N ILE A 16 -4.20 -3.27 -3.58
CA ILE A 16 -4.49 -4.59 -2.99
C ILE A 16 -3.21 -5.38 -2.78
N LEU A 17 -2.32 -5.45 -3.78
CA LEU A 17 -1.03 -6.13 -3.67
C LEU A 17 -0.15 -5.55 -2.56
N SER A 18 -0.11 -4.21 -2.42
CA SER A 18 0.62 -3.55 -1.34
C SER A 18 0.02 -3.85 0.05
N ILE A 19 -1.31 -3.99 0.15
CA ILE A 19 -1.97 -4.39 1.41
C ILE A 19 -1.69 -5.86 1.73
N ASP A 20 -1.78 -6.76 0.75
CA ASP A 20 -1.52 -8.18 0.93
C ASP A 20 -0.04 -8.43 1.28
N SER A 21 0.90 -7.62 0.78
CA SER A 21 2.31 -7.68 1.23
C SER A 21 2.54 -7.18 2.66
N MET A 22 1.57 -6.54 3.30
CA MET A 22 1.66 -6.13 4.71
C MET A 22 1.38 -7.27 5.70
N GLU A 23 1.21 -8.53 5.24
CA GLU A 23 0.74 -9.68 6.02
C GLU A 23 1.51 -10.04 7.31
N GLU A 24 2.62 -9.37 7.67
CA GLU A 24 3.35 -9.67 8.91
C GLU A 24 3.66 -8.48 9.82
N LEU A 25 3.11 -7.29 9.59
CA LEU A 25 3.23 -6.17 10.55
C LEU A 25 2.16 -6.24 11.65
N THR A 26 2.01 -7.41 12.26
CA THR A 26 1.16 -7.58 13.46
C THR A 26 1.88 -7.03 14.70
N ASN A 27 2.31 -5.77 14.67
CA ASN A 27 2.57 -5.00 15.88
C ASN A 27 1.22 -4.49 16.39
N LYS A 28 0.41 -5.39 16.94
CA LYS A 28 -0.81 -5.02 17.67
C LYS A 28 -0.39 -4.25 18.92
N LYS A 29 -0.27 -2.94 18.78
CA LYS A 29 0.02 -2.02 19.87
C LYS A 29 -1.32 -1.68 20.53
N ASN A 30 -1.46 -2.01 21.80
CA ASN A 30 -2.65 -1.65 22.58
C ASN A 30 -2.50 -0.20 23.03
N PHE A 31 -3.41 0.66 22.60
CA PHE A 31 -3.49 2.06 23.03
C PHE A 31 -4.51 2.20 24.14
N ALA A 32 -4.18 2.99 25.17
CA ALA A 32 -5.08 3.24 26.29
C ALA A 32 -6.22 4.22 25.90
N THR A 33 -5.94 5.16 25.00
CA THR A 33 -6.92 6.14 24.52
C THR A 33 -6.97 6.22 22.99
N LYS A 34 -8.07 6.78 22.47
CA LYS A 34 -8.22 7.07 21.04
C LYS A 34 -7.26 8.16 20.56
N GLU A 35 -6.84 9.05 21.46
CA GLU A 35 -5.88 10.11 21.16
C GLU A 35 -4.48 9.53 20.97
N ASP A 36 -4.04 8.62 21.84
CA ASP A 36 -2.75 7.91 21.66
C ASP A 36 -2.68 7.13 20.33
N ALA A 37 -3.79 6.51 19.95
CA ALA A 37 -3.90 5.80 18.67
C ALA A 37 -3.84 6.77 17.48
N ARG A 38 -4.46 7.96 17.59
CA ARG A 38 -4.43 8.99 16.55
C ARG A 38 -3.04 9.60 16.42
N ASP A 39 -2.36 9.88 17.52
CA ASP A 39 -1.02 10.46 17.51
C ASP A 39 0.01 9.46 16.97
N TYR A 40 -0.10 8.19 17.36
CA TYR A 40 0.69 7.12 16.78
C TYR A 40 0.43 6.96 15.28
N LEU A 41 -0.84 7.01 14.86
CA LEU A 41 -1.20 6.96 13.46
C LEU A 41 -0.62 8.16 12.69
N ASN A 42 -0.73 9.37 13.22
CA ASN A 42 -0.17 10.58 12.60
C ASN A 42 1.36 10.53 12.50
N GLU A 43 2.03 9.95 13.50
CA GLU A 43 3.48 9.78 13.50
C GLU A 43 3.93 8.74 12.45
N LYS A 44 3.16 7.66 12.28
CA LYS A 44 3.48 6.56 11.35
C LYS A 44 2.93 6.74 9.95
N MET A 45 1.94 7.61 9.76
CA MET A 45 1.30 7.87 8.47
C MET A 45 2.31 8.25 7.36
N PRO A 46 3.29 9.14 7.59
CA PRO A 46 4.25 9.50 6.54
C PRO A 46 5.07 8.31 6.07
N VAL A 47 5.51 7.46 7.01
CA VAL A 47 6.32 6.26 6.71
C VAL A 47 5.48 5.20 6.00
N LEU A 48 4.22 5.02 6.42
CA LEU A 48 3.28 4.12 5.75
C LEU A 48 2.98 4.61 4.32
N LEU A 49 2.81 5.92 4.12
CA LEU A 49 2.59 6.50 2.80
C LEU A 49 3.83 6.36 1.91
N GLU A 50 5.02 6.66 2.40
CA GLU A 50 6.27 6.48 1.64
C GLU A 50 6.46 5.03 1.21
N ARG A 51 6.25 4.08 2.14
CA ARG A 51 6.31 2.66 1.84
C ARG A 51 5.24 2.24 0.83
N PHE A 52 4.02 2.75 0.98
CA PHE A 52 2.94 2.51 0.02
C PHE A 52 3.31 3.02 -1.37
N TYR A 53 3.90 4.22 -1.51
CA TYR A 53 4.36 4.73 -2.81
C TYR A 53 5.43 3.83 -3.44
N THR A 54 6.44 3.43 -2.65
CA THR A 54 7.51 2.55 -3.14
C THR A 54 6.97 1.19 -3.58
N GLU A 55 6.17 0.53 -2.74
CA GLU A 55 5.57 -0.77 -3.06
C GLU A 55 4.60 -0.67 -4.25
N HIS A 56 3.89 0.45 -4.38
CA HIS A 56 2.97 0.66 -5.48
C HIS A 56 3.70 0.90 -6.82
N GLU A 57 4.84 1.59 -6.81
CA GLU A 57 5.70 1.72 -8.01
C GLU A 57 6.24 0.34 -8.44
N GLU A 58 6.77 -0.44 -7.50
CA GLU A 58 7.25 -1.80 -7.75
C GLU A 58 6.13 -2.73 -8.24
N ASN A 59 4.94 -2.67 -7.63
CA ASN A 59 3.78 -3.48 -8.02
C ASN A 59 3.24 -3.09 -9.40
N ILE A 60 3.22 -1.81 -9.75
CA ILE A 60 2.86 -1.36 -11.11
C ILE A 60 3.84 -1.96 -12.12
N HIS A 61 5.14 -1.88 -11.86
CA HIS A 61 6.16 -2.44 -12.74
C HIS A 61 6.02 -3.95 -12.91
N LEU A 62 5.73 -4.67 -11.83
CA LEU A 62 5.49 -6.11 -11.86
C LEU A 62 4.22 -6.50 -12.63
N LEU A 63 3.11 -5.78 -12.45
CA LEU A 63 1.87 -6.03 -13.17
C LEU A 63 2.03 -5.79 -14.68
N ILE A 64 2.69 -4.69 -15.06
CA ILE A 64 3.00 -4.40 -16.46
C ILE A 64 3.95 -5.45 -17.04
N ALA A 65 4.86 -6.03 -16.26
CA ALA A 65 5.77 -7.08 -16.74
C ALA A 65 5.15 -8.49 -16.77
N LYS A 66 4.02 -8.72 -16.06
CA LYS A 66 3.35 -10.03 -15.98
C LYS A 66 2.30 -10.24 -17.07
N ASP A 67 1.64 -9.17 -17.48
CA ASP A 67 0.60 -9.20 -18.52
C ASP A 67 1.14 -8.97 -19.95
N TYR A 68 2.46 -8.78 -20.13
CA TYR A 68 3.09 -8.48 -21.43
C TYR A 68 4.38 -9.25 -21.70
#